data_AF-Q8EBA9-F1
#
_entry.id   AF-Q8EBA9-F1
#
_cell.length_a   1.000
_cell.length_b   1.000
_cell.length_c   1.000
_cell.angle_alpha   90.00
_cell.angle_beta   90.00
_cell.angle_gamma   90.00
#
_symmetry.space_group_name_H-M   'P 1'
#
loop_
_entity.id
_entity.type
_entity.pdbx_description
1 polymer ?
#
loop_
_entity_poly.entity_id
_entity_poly.type
_entity_poly.pdbx_seq_one_letter_code
_entity_poly.pdbx_strand_id
1 'polypeptide(L)'
;MTMYKIILLILFISPNLFAKEAISILWDQLAPGPASLSVEANVNLALDGKNVVIPGFVVPLDGQGKKQSKNFLLTPQQGACFHKPPSPPNQLIHVVFDKPIAIPDSEQPLYIVGKLSIKSAQAGFAKTGYYLEGIEAIEYPTQVKTTHSDHQH
;
A
#
# COMPACT_ATOMS: atom_id res chain seq x y z
N MET A 1 -29.50 -14.67 -58.10
CA MET A 1 -29.22 -13.37 -57.45
C MET A 1 -28.99 -13.60 -55.97
N THR A 2 -27.74 -13.77 -55.57
CA THR A 2 -27.33 -14.00 -54.18
C THR A 2 -27.22 -12.65 -53.46
N MET A 3 -28.10 -12.41 -52.47
CA MET A 3 -28.03 -11.21 -51.62
C MET A 3 -26.91 -11.37 -50.59
N TYR A 4 -25.91 -10.49 -50.63
CA TYR A 4 -24.89 -10.35 -49.61
C TYR A 4 -25.51 -9.70 -48.37
N LYS A 5 -25.61 -10.44 -47.26
CA LYS A 5 -25.89 -9.86 -45.93
C LYS A 5 -24.63 -9.15 -45.47
N ILE A 6 -24.65 -7.82 -45.48
CA ILE A 6 -23.63 -6.98 -44.85
C ILE A 6 -23.83 -7.11 -43.34
N ILE A 7 -23.00 -7.93 -42.69
CA ILE A 7 -22.88 -7.95 -41.23
C ILE A 7 -22.11 -6.69 -40.84
N LEU A 8 -22.83 -5.71 -40.30
CA LEU A 8 -22.22 -4.53 -39.70
C LEU A 8 -21.60 -4.96 -38.35
N LEU A 9 -20.34 -5.37 -38.38
CA LEU A 9 -19.54 -5.63 -37.18
C LEU A 9 -19.27 -4.28 -36.51
N ILE A 10 -20.17 -3.88 -35.60
CA ILE A 10 -19.91 -2.80 -34.67
C ILE A 10 -18.80 -3.29 -33.76
N LEU A 11 -17.56 -2.93 -34.09
CA LEU A 11 -16.46 -2.88 -33.16
C LEU A 11 -16.91 -1.92 -32.04
N PHE A 12 -17.41 -2.47 -30.95
CA PHE A 12 -17.36 -1.79 -29.67
C PHE A 12 -15.90 -1.44 -29.46
N ILE A 13 -15.53 -0.20 -29.75
CA ILE A 13 -14.37 0.43 -29.16
C ILE A 13 -14.73 0.50 -27.68
N SER A 14 -14.53 -0.61 -26.97
CA SER A 14 -14.48 -0.60 -25.52
C SER A 14 -13.47 0.48 -25.20
N PRO A 15 -13.87 1.60 -24.56
CA PRO A 15 -12.88 2.54 -24.08
C PRO A 15 -11.99 1.70 -23.20
N ASN A 16 -10.71 1.62 -23.58
CA ASN A 16 -9.72 0.86 -22.84
C ASN A 16 -9.97 1.17 -21.37
N LEU A 17 -10.37 0.15 -20.62
CA LEU A 17 -10.17 0.12 -19.19
C LEU A 17 -8.64 0.08 -19.06
N PHE A 18 -7.98 1.22 -19.33
CA PHE A 18 -6.67 1.50 -18.78
C PHE A 18 -6.94 1.59 -17.29
N ALA A 19 -7.07 0.44 -16.64
CA ALA A 19 -6.70 0.28 -15.26
C ALA A 19 -5.25 0.75 -15.24
N LYS A 20 -5.07 2.05 -15.00
CA LYS A 20 -3.77 2.68 -14.95
C LYS A 20 -2.97 1.87 -13.93
N GLU A 21 -1.97 1.14 -14.41
CA GLU A 21 -1.14 0.28 -13.58
C GLU A 21 -0.63 1.09 -12.39
N ALA A 22 -0.74 0.51 -11.20
CA ALA A 22 -0.31 1.16 -9.98
C ALA A 22 1.20 1.44 -10.07
N ILE A 23 1.59 2.68 -9.83
CA ILE A 23 3.00 3.08 -9.88
C ILE A 23 3.70 2.45 -8.68
N SER A 24 4.74 1.65 -8.91
CA SER A 24 5.57 1.14 -7.82
C SER A 24 6.38 2.27 -7.23
N ILE A 25 6.22 2.47 -5.91
CA ILE A 25 6.94 3.51 -5.18
C ILE A 25 7.64 2.94 -3.94
N LEU A 26 8.71 3.62 -3.53
CA LEU A 26 9.41 3.40 -2.29
C LEU A 26 9.27 4.59 -1.34
N TRP A 27 9.65 4.39 -0.08
CA TRP A 27 9.44 5.34 1.02
C TRP A 27 10.20 6.67 0.85
N ASP A 28 11.38 6.64 0.24
CA ASP A 28 12.16 7.83 -0.09
C ASP A 28 11.44 8.74 -1.11
N GLN A 29 10.58 8.16 -1.96
CA GLN A 29 9.81 8.92 -2.93
C GLN A 29 8.60 9.64 -2.33
N LEU A 30 8.19 9.33 -1.09
CA LEU A 30 7.15 10.08 -0.38
C LEU A 30 7.67 11.42 0.16
N ALA A 31 8.97 11.50 0.46
CA ALA A 31 9.58 12.67 1.07
C ALA A 31 10.95 12.89 0.43
N PRO A 32 11.02 13.59 -0.72
CA PRO A 32 12.26 13.72 -1.49
C PRO A 32 13.35 14.53 -0.78
N GLY A 33 12.99 15.31 0.25
CA GLY A 33 13.93 15.96 1.16
C GLY A 33 14.14 15.20 2.48
N PRO A 34 14.88 15.76 3.46
CA PRO A 34 15.09 15.14 4.75
C PRO A 34 13.78 14.82 5.49
N ALA A 35 13.64 13.59 6.00
CA ALA A 35 12.42 13.14 6.70
C ALA A 35 12.11 13.93 7.99
N SER A 36 13.05 14.74 8.50
CA SER A 36 12.86 15.64 9.64
C SER A 36 12.06 16.90 9.31
N LEU A 37 11.89 17.24 8.03
CA LEU A 37 11.08 18.37 7.60
C LEU A 37 9.58 18.11 7.84
N SER A 38 8.80 19.17 8.00
CA SER A 38 7.35 19.06 8.17
C SER A 38 6.69 18.48 6.91
N VAL A 39 5.47 17.96 7.06
CA VAL A 39 4.70 17.40 5.93
C VAL A 39 4.50 18.47 4.85
N GLU A 40 4.15 19.69 5.24
CA GLU A 40 3.87 20.78 4.32
C GLU A 40 5.09 21.14 3.46
N ALA A 41 6.29 20.97 4.02
CA ALA A 41 7.55 21.30 3.36
C ALA A 41 8.17 20.12 2.59
N ASN A 42 7.77 18.87 2.88
CA ASN A 42 8.44 17.69 2.36
C ASN A 42 7.49 16.51 2.11
N VAL A 43 6.64 16.70 1.12
CA VAL A 43 5.79 15.68 0.47
C VAL A 43 6.00 15.71 -1.03
N ASN A 44 5.79 14.57 -1.69
CA ASN A 44 5.88 14.47 -3.13
C ASN A 44 4.50 14.72 -3.78
N LEU A 45 4.28 15.96 -4.20
CA LEU A 45 3.04 16.40 -4.86
C LEU A 45 2.71 15.61 -6.14
N ALA A 46 3.70 15.00 -6.81
CA ALA A 46 3.46 14.24 -8.03
C ALA A 46 2.71 12.91 -7.78
N LEU A 47 2.71 12.43 -6.53
CA LEU A 47 2.05 11.19 -6.13
C LEU A 47 0.58 11.40 -5.70
N ASP A 48 0.14 12.64 -5.53
CA ASP A 48 -1.23 12.93 -5.12
C ASP A 48 -2.27 12.42 -6.15
N GLY A 49 -3.26 11.70 -5.65
CA GLY A 49 -4.32 11.07 -6.44
C GLY A 49 -3.88 9.92 -7.35
N LYS A 50 -2.63 9.46 -7.28
CA LYS A 50 -2.14 8.34 -8.09
C LYS A 50 -2.49 7.00 -7.44
N ASN A 51 -2.75 5.99 -8.28
CA ASN A 51 -2.71 4.60 -7.84
C ASN A 51 -1.24 4.21 -7.69
N VAL A 52 -0.88 3.70 -6.52
CA VAL A 52 0.48 3.31 -6.16
C VAL A 52 0.50 1.89 -5.61
N VAL A 53 1.65 1.23 -5.70
CA VAL A 53 1.96 0.04 -4.92
C VAL A 53 3.19 0.33 -4.07
N ILE A 54 3.08 0.13 -2.76
CA ILE A 54 4.15 0.43 -1.80
C ILE A 54 4.31 -0.72 -0.79
N PRO A 55 5.54 -1.23 -0.57
CA PRO A 55 5.79 -2.20 0.48
C PRO A 55 5.82 -1.52 1.86
N GLY A 56 5.24 -2.15 2.89
CA GLY A 56 5.37 -1.64 4.25
C GLY A 56 4.85 -2.58 5.32
N PHE A 57 5.21 -2.30 6.56
CA PHE A 57 4.73 -3.02 7.74
C PHE A 57 3.42 -2.42 8.22
N VAL A 58 2.49 -3.29 8.60
CA VAL A 58 1.15 -2.89 9.05
C VAL A 58 1.11 -2.73 10.57
N VAL A 59 0.57 -1.61 11.03
CA VAL A 59 0.24 -1.36 12.43
C VAL A 59 -1.28 -1.17 12.55
N PRO A 60 -2.02 -2.21 12.96
CA PRO A 60 -3.48 -2.15 13.07
C PRO A 60 -3.94 -1.05 14.04
N LEU A 61 -4.93 -0.25 13.64
CA LEU A 61 -5.55 0.76 14.51
C LEU A 61 -6.78 0.22 15.27
N ASP A 62 -7.28 -0.95 14.86
CA ASP A 62 -8.44 -1.63 15.48
C ASP A 62 -8.06 -2.50 16.71
N GLY A 63 -6.81 -2.41 17.17
CA GLY A 63 -6.27 -3.14 18.33
C GLY A 63 -5.14 -4.13 17.99
N GLN A 64 -4.34 -4.49 19.00
CA GLN A 64 -3.19 -5.39 18.85
C GLN A 64 -3.61 -6.86 18.62
N GLY A 65 -2.78 -7.63 17.92
CA GLY A 65 -2.98 -9.07 17.71
C GLY A 65 -4.11 -9.44 16.75
N LYS A 66 -4.65 -8.46 16.00
CA LYS A 66 -5.69 -8.70 15.01
C LYS A 66 -5.05 -9.31 13.75
N LYS A 67 -5.52 -10.51 13.38
CA LYS A 67 -5.15 -11.18 12.11
C LYS A 67 -5.78 -10.56 10.88
N GLN A 68 -6.73 -9.64 11.07
CA GLN A 68 -7.37 -8.90 10.00
C GLN A 68 -7.63 -7.46 10.44
N SER A 69 -7.46 -6.51 9.53
CA SER A 69 -7.80 -5.11 9.78
C SER A 69 -8.19 -4.43 8.47
N LYS A 70 -9.06 -3.43 8.58
CA LYS A 70 -9.40 -2.53 7.47
C LYS A 70 -8.84 -1.13 7.65
N ASN A 71 -8.25 -0.83 8.80
CA ASN A 71 -7.81 0.51 9.20
C ASN A 71 -6.48 0.41 9.95
N PHE A 72 -5.41 0.87 9.32
CA PHE A 72 -4.07 0.70 9.85
C PHE A 72 -3.10 1.80 9.41
N LEU A 73 -1.97 1.89 10.11
CA LEU A 73 -0.82 2.66 9.63
C LEU A 73 0.10 1.73 8.83
N LEU A 74 0.61 2.23 7.71
CA LEU A 74 1.70 1.61 6.97
C LEU A 74 2.99 2.38 7.22
N THR A 75 4.09 1.68 7.43
CA THR A 75 5.41 2.25 7.79
C THR A 75 6.57 1.45 7.18
N PRO A 76 7.73 2.06 6.91
CA PRO A 76 8.93 1.32 6.50
C PRO A 76 9.56 0.51 7.64
N GLN A 77 9.12 0.71 8.89
CA GLN A 77 9.80 0.17 10.06
C GLN A 77 9.23 -1.19 10.48
N GLN A 78 10.08 -2.21 10.45
CA GLN A 78 9.76 -3.53 11.01
C GLN A 78 9.52 -3.44 12.52
N GLY A 79 8.50 -4.15 13.01
CA GLY A 79 8.19 -4.18 14.44
C GLY A 79 7.85 -2.80 15.03
N ALA A 80 7.30 -1.91 14.21
CA ALA A 80 6.78 -0.61 14.63
C ALA A 80 5.56 -0.80 15.54
N CYS A 81 5.82 -1.18 16.79
CA CYS A 81 4.82 -1.24 17.85
C CYS A 81 4.98 -0.02 18.76
N PHE A 82 3.91 0.34 19.46
CA PHE A 82 3.73 1.51 20.34
C PHE A 82 4.90 1.86 21.30
N HIS A 83 5.82 0.92 21.56
CA HIS A 83 7.00 1.13 22.42
C HIS A 83 8.13 1.93 21.75
N LYS A 84 8.13 2.04 20.41
CA LYS A 84 9.07 2.91 19.68
C LYS A 84 8.35 4.17 19.20
N PRO A 85 9.04 5.33 19.16
CA PRO A 85 8.47 6.53 18.54
C PRO A 85 7.99 6.23 17.11
N PRO A 86 6.81 6.72 16.72
CA PRO A 86 6.31 6.54 15.36
C PRO A 86 7.25 7.19 14.34
N SER A 87 7.24 6.69 13.09
CA SER A 87 7.98 7.32 12.00
C SER A 87 7.52 8.78 11.80
N PRO A 88 8.35 9.64 11.17
CA PRO A 88 7.92 10.98 10.80
C PRO A 88 6.60 10.96 10.01
N PRO A 89 5.72 11.97 10.14
CA PRO A 89 4.40 11.92 9.51
C PRO A 89 4.43 11.75 7.98
N ASN A 90 5.42 12.31 7.28
CA ASN A 90 5.62 12.12 5.84
C ASN A 90 6.19 10.73 5.45
N GLN A 91 6.44 9.88 6.44
CA GLN A 91 6.86 8.48 6.33
C GLN A 91 5.82 7.54 6.99
N LEU A 92 4.59 8.03 7.18
CA LEU A 92 3.45 7.25 7.65
C LEU A 92 2.25 7.46 6.73
N ILE A 93 1.62 6.35 6.34
CA ILE A 93 0.41 6.35 5.53
C ILE A 93 -0.74 5.80 6.37
N HIS A 94 -1.83 6.56 6.46
CA HIS A 94 -3.09 6.03 6.97
C HIS A 94 -3.80 5.25 5.85
N VAL A 95 -3.95 3.95 6.03
CA VAL A 95 -4.55 3.07 5.02
C VAL A 95 -5.93 2.61 5.48
N VAL A 96 -6.91 2.71 4.58
CA VAL A 96 -8.27 2.22 4.81
C VAL A 96 -8.73 1.36 3.63
N PHE A 97 -9.25 0.18 3.93
CA PHE A 97 -9.90 -0.72 2.97
C PHE A 97 -11.41 -0.79 3.22
N ASP A 98 -12.19 -1.05 2.16
CA ASP A 98 -13.63 -1.32 2.28
C ASP A 98 -13.93 -2.59 3.07
N LYS A 99 -13.07 -3.61 2.92
CA LYS A 99 -13.17 -4.91 3.61
C LYS A 99 -11.86 -5.20 4.36
N PRO A 100 -11.92 -5.86 5.53
CA PRO A 100 -10.71 -6.25 6.24
C PRO A 100 -9.79 -7.13 5.38
N ILE A 101 -8.50 -6.84 5.41
CA ILE A 101 -7.45 -7.67 4.80
C ILE A 101 -6.77 -8.53 5.86
N ALA A 102 -6.17 -9.65 5.46
CA ALA A 102 -5.30 -10.42 6.33
C ALA A 102 -4.03 -9.62 6.65
N ILE A 103 -3.64 -9.60 7.92
CA ILE A 103 -2.40 -8.99 8.37
C ILE A 103 -1.42 -10.11 8.71
N PRO A 104 -0.26 -10.20 8.03
CA PRO A 104 0.75 -11.19 8.35
C PRO A 104 1.34 -10.89 9.74
N ASP A 105 2.14 -11.83 10.25
CA ASP A 105 2.90 -11.57 11.47
C ASP A 105 3.78 -10.32 11.28
N SER A 106 3.98 -9.54 12.36
CA SER A 106 4.56 -8.18 12.34
C SER A 106 5.99 -8.06 11.78
N GLU A 107 6.58 -9.18 11.39
CA GLU A 107 7.92 -9.29 10.79
C GLU A 107 7.92 -9.22 9.27
N GLN A 108 6.76 -9.32 8.62
CA GLN A 108 6.66 -9.33 7.15
C GLN A 108 5.91 -8.10 6.64
N PRO A 109 6.45 -7.42 5.60
CA PRO A 109 5.72 -6.34 4.96
C PRO A 109 4.61 -6.89 4.06
N LEU A 110 3.68 -6.02 3.70
CA LEU A 110 2.74 -6.21 2.60
C LEU A 110 3.03 -5.19 1.51
N TYR A 111 2.81 -5.56 0.26
CA TYR A 111 2.63 -4.58 -0.81
C TYR A 111 1.18 -4.11 -0.78
N ILE A 112 0.98 -2.82 -0.52
CA ILE A 112 -0.35 -2.20 -0.49
C ILE A 112 -0.55 -1.46 -1.80
N VAL A 113 -1.57 -1.86 -2.56
CA VAL A 113 -2.04 -1.19 -3.76
C VAL A 113 -3.20 -0.30 -3.38
N GLY A 114 -3.18 0.97 -3.82
CA GLY A 114 -4.32 1.85 -3.61
C GLY A 114 -4.12 3.26 -4.14
N LYS A 115 -5.14 4.09 -3.97
CA LYS A 115 -5.11 5.50 -4.37
C LYS A 115 -4.51 6.33 -3.24
N LEU A 116 -3.33 6.87 -3.48
CA LEU A 116 -2.62 7.73 -2.52
C LEU A 116 -3.15 9.17 -2.60
N SER A 117 -3.26 9.82 -1.46
CA SER A 117 -3.58 11.24 -1.33
C SER A 117 -2.71 11.90 -0.29
N ILE A 118 -2.31 13.14 -0.52
CA ILE A 118 -1.61 13.97 0.47
C ILE A 118 -2.66 14.51 1.41
N LYS A 119 -2.66 14.00 2.64
CA LYS A 119 -3.66 14.36 3.65
C LYS A 119 -3.04 14.23 5.02
N SER A 120 -2.66 15.36 5.59
CA SER A 120 -2.25 15.43 6.99
C SER A 120 -3.43 15.15 7.90
N ALA A 121 -3.35 14.11 8.72
CA ALA A 121 -4.41 13.74 9.64
C ALA A 121 -3.87 13.06 10.91
N GLN A 122 -4.65 13.09 11.98
CA GLN A 122 -4.45 12.21 13.13
C GLN A 122 -5.08 10.86 12.82
N ALA A 123 -4.30 9.79 12.87
CA ALA A 123 -4.75 8.41 12.65
C ALA A 123 -4.32 7.54 13.84
N GLY A 124 -5.28 7.17 14.68
CA GLY A 124 -5.01 6.54 15.97
C GLY A 124 -4.08 7.41 16.82
N PHE A 125 -2.90 6.88 17.14
CA PHE A 125 -1.91 7.52 18.01
C PHE A 125 -0.84 8.33 17.25
N ALA A 126 -0.83 8.33 15.92
CA ALA A 126 0.18 9.01 15.11
C ALA A 126 -0.42 10.05 14.16
N LYS A 127 0.37 11.06 13.82
CA LYS A 127 0.08 11.96 12.70
C LYS A 127 0.63 11.35 11.41
N THR A 128 -0.16 11.36 10.35
CA THR A 128 0.26 10.94 9.01
C THR A 128 0.25 12.14 8.07
N GLY A 129 1.07 12.11 7.03
CA GLY A 129 1.05 13.06 5.92
C GLY A 129 0.31 12.53 4.68
N TYR A 130 0.09 11.22 4.64
CA TYR A 130 -0.54 10.52 3.54
C TYR A 130 -1.74 9.71 3.99
N TYR A 131 -2.70 9.58 3.09
CA TYR A 131 -3.84 8.69 3.17
C TYR A 131 -3.86 7.79 1.93
N LEU A 132 -4.21 6.52 2.09
CA LEU A 132 -4.31 5.58 0.98
C LEU A 132 -5.63 4.81 1.08
N GLU A 133 -6.44 4.93 0.04
CA GLU A 133 -7.63 4.11 -0.16
C GLU A 133 -7.20 2.78 -0.78
N GLY A 134 -7.26 1.72 0.02
CA GLY A 134 -6.72 0.40 -0.29
C GLY A 134 -7.58 -0.34 -1.32
N ILE A 135 -6.92 -0.88 -2.35
CA ILE A 135 -7.53 -1.68 -3.41
C ILE A 135 -7.15 -3.15 -3.24
N GLU A 136 -5.86 -3.41 -3.01
CA GLU A 136 -5.34 -4.78 -2.88
C GLU A 136 -4.17 -4.81 -1.89
N ALA A 137 -4.03 -5.93 -1.19
CA ALA A 137 -2.87 -6.21 -0.34
C ALA A 137 -2.24 -7.52 -0.82
N ILE A 138 -0.97 -7.47 -1.18
CA ILE A 138 -0.22 -8.59 -1.74
C ILE A 138 0.85 -8.99 -0.72
N GLU A 139 0.90 -10.28 -0.40
CA GLU A 139 1.89 -10.84 0.52
C GLU A 139 3.30 -10.68 -0.05
N TYR A 140 4.25 -10.34 0.82
CA TYR A 140 5.65 -10.33 0.43
C TYR A 140 6.14 -11.76 0.25
N PRO A 141 6.83 -12.11 -0.86
CA PRO A 141 7.29 -13.47 -1.09
C PRO A 141 8.28 -13.88 0.00
N THR A 142 7.90 -14.85 0.83
CA THR A 142 8.77 -15.45 1.83
C THR A 142 9.63 -16.53 1.16
N GLN A 143 10.94 -16.53 1.43
CA GLN A 143 11.83 -17.59 0.92
C GLN A 143 11.36 -18.96 1.46
N VAL A 144 11.33 -19.96 0.57
CA VAL A 144 10.99 -21.36 0.92
C VAL A 144 11.90 -21.80 2.06
N LYS A 145 11.29 -22.24 3.17
CA LYS A 145 11.99 -22.87 4.29
C LYS A 145 12.82 -24.04 3.75
N THR A 146 14.12 -23.86 3.57
CA THR A 146 15.02 -24.97 3.34
C THR A 146 14.96 -25.81 4.61
N THR A 147 14.31 -26.95 4.53
CA THR A 147 14.40 -28.00 5.53
C THR A 147 15.89 -28.31 5.66
N HIS A 148 16.55 -27.77 6.70
CA HIS A 148 17.87 -28.23 7.10
C HIS A 148 17.67 -29.69 7.49
N SER A 149 17.97 -30.59 6.55
CA SER A 149 18.23 -31.99 6.86
C SER A 149 19.35 -31.99 7.88
N ASP A 150 19.06 -32.55 9.05
CA ASP A 150 20.04 -32.88 10.07
C ASP A 150 21.25 -33.56 9.41
N HIS A 151 22.40 -32.90 9.46
CA HIS A 151 23.68 -33.58 9.38
C HIS A 151 24.26 -33.59 10.79
N GLN A 152 23.98 -34.70 11.48
CA GLN A 152 24.73 -35.11 12.66
C GLN A 152 26.21 -35.28 12.29
N HIS A 153 27.08 -34.64 13.08
CA HIS A 153 28.41 -35.13 13.41
C HIS A 153 28.57 -35.13 14.92
#